data_AF-A0A1B8ASK9-F1
#
_entry.id   AF-A0A1B8ASK9-F1
#
_cell.length_a   1.000
_cell.length_b   1.000
_cell.length_c   1.000
_cell.angle_alpha   90.00
_cell.angle_beta   90.00
_cell.angle_gamma   90.00
#
_symmetry.space_group_name_H-M   'P 1'
#
loop_
_entity.id
_entity.type
_entity.pdbx_description
1 polymer ?
#
loop_
_entity_poly.entity_id
_entity_poly.type
_entity_poly.pdbx_seq_one_letter_code
_entity_poly.pdbx_strand_id
1 'polypeptide(L)'
;MTALGYDTAGYDLTNSHIPAGEYFDRECFCNYFSIDAEHEPCSDQLELTKERLWLHAICGSSKLPANWKRPLKIIGENYIPTSRWARSSDLPDMPQSIPEFSEQCRTEACNTDSEGFCQVEPAIDRSCVCGKLDYSLCRGSCQNFESRKKYVRWLVDLCDDVQDWHGLPNDWHGLLLPRPRDMIPWRWNLRPENEKDTKCPSYATNISSLAIINILTALAVYFGERLSQNVKIVESPPKSPAWVLRGLVLSSVQSVGHWIVVNTIQSTPGYENVPTLQLMLLFCTMPHLGWLAIGPKRIHRSESRDLTAACSALYGEVFLQIPTLYFMTTVANYGLRNGFYFGILPHTDLGYSAWMMYGGAVLWLVSVAIMTVKIMRILILTFASHTQIYRLPEDLSHCDGNGCAPINDKDETDHLFNPGYSDSGDGLSYGTIPEVAGPGQPPEHSRKPHPSLYVVLTIGLPVTFLARCLFWIGFIRVSGANYCPPSLGILTSIWMATSMIQVILKFII
;
A
#
# COMPACT_ATOMS: atom_id res chain seq x y z
N MET A 1 20.81 -15.73 63.98
CA MET A 1 20.63 -17.07 63.37
C MET A 1 19.65 -16.92 62.24
N THR A 2 20.10 -17.05 61.00
CA THR A 2 19.23 -17.08 59.83
C THR A 2 18.78 -18.51 59.68
N ALA A 3 17.48 -18.77 59.81
CA ALA A 3 16.95 -20.09 59.49
C ALA A 3 17.22 -20.36 58.01
N LEU A 4 17.94 -21.43 57.71
CA LEU A 4 18.02 -21.91 56.33
C LEU A 4 16.61 -22.30 55.93
N GLY A 5 16.13 -21.72 54.82
CA GLY A 5 14.89 -22.15 54.18
C GLY A 5 14.97 -23.64 53.85
N TYR A 6 13.83 -24.22 53.49
CA TYR A 6 13.60 -25.66 53.26
C TYR A 6 14.51 -26.35 52.22
N ASP A 7 15.49 -25.65 51.66
CA ASP A 7 16.46 -26.14 50.70
C ASP A 7 17.68 -26.69 51.45
N THR A 8 17.53 -27.92 51.94
CA THR A 8 18.53 -28.70 52.69
C THR A 8 19.90 -28.67 52.01
N ALA A 9 20.94 -28.31 52.78
CA ALA A 9 22.33 -28.63 52.42
C ALA A 9 22.41 -30.15 52.18
N GLY A 10 22.69 -30.53 50.94
CA GLY A 10 22.67 -31.91 50.50
C GLY A 10 23.74 -32.77 51.19
N TYR A 11 23.45 -34.07 51.25
CA TYR A 11 24.24 -35.14 51.87
C TYR A 11 25.75 -35.12 51.49
N ASP A 12 26.08 -34.58 50.33
CA ASP A 12 27.44 -34.57 49.76
C ASP A 12 28.36 -33.49 50.38
N LEU A 13 27.80 -32.37 50.86
CA LEU A 13 28.59 -31.27 51.44
C LEU A 13 29.00 -31.54 52.89
N THR A 14 28.18 -32.29 53.63
CA THR A 14 28.35 -32.54 55.07
C THR A 14 28.69 -33.99 55.39
N ASN A 15 28.68 -34.89 54.41
CA ASN A 15 28.77 -36.35 54.58
C ASN A 15 27.71 -36.92 55.56
N SER A 16 26.68 -36.15 55.92
CA SER A 16 25.64 -36.53 56.87
C SER A 16 24.36 -35.71 56.65
N HIS A 17 23.19 -36.36 56.74
CA HIS A 17 21.89 -35.67 56.71
C HIS A 17 21.76 -34.69 57.87
N ILE A 18 21.39 -33.42 57.59
CA ILE A 18 21.01 -32.45 58.62
C ILE A 18 19.49 -32.60 58.87
N PRO A 19 19.07 -33.05 60.07
CA PRO A 19 17.66 -33.17 60.41
C PRO A 19 16.91 -31.84 60.33
N ALA A 20 15.62 -31.92 60.02
CA ALA A 20 14.75 -30.74 60.00
C ALA A 20 14.73 -30.05 61.38
N GLY A 21 15.03 -28.75 61.41
CA GLY A 21 15.09 -27.94 62.63
C GLY A 21 16.47 -27.87 63.29
N GLU A 22 17.48 -28.54 62.73
CA GLU A 22 18.87 -28.30 63.10
C GLU A 22 19.46 -27.12 62.32
N TYR A 23 20.19 -26.27 63.04
CA TYR A 23 20.81 -25.06 62.50
C TYR A 23 22.30 -25.11 62.75
N PHE A 24 23.10 -24.67 61.78
CA PHE A 24 24.53 -24.46 61.95
C PHE A 24 24.87 -22.97 61.91
N ASP A 25 25.97 -22.62 62.58
CA ASP A 25 26.49 -21.26 62.53
C ASP A 25 27.08 -20.98 61.14
N ARG A 26 26.47 -20.02 60.43
CA ARG A 26 26.86 -19.66 59.07
C ARG A 26 28.31 -19.17 58.99
N GLU A 27 28.75 -18.38 59.95
CA GLU A 27 30.09 -17.81 59.95
C GLU A 27 31.15 -18.89 60.18
N CYS A 28 30.90 -19.79 61.14
CA CYS A 28 31.71 -20.97 61.39
C CYS A 28 31.81 -21.87 60.15
N PHE A 29 30.67 -22.17 59.54
CA PHE A 29 30.61 -22.99 58.32
C PHE A 29 31.42 -22.35 57.18
N CYS A 30 31.16 -21.08 56.86
CA CYS A 30 31.85 -20.40 55.76
C CYS A 30 33.36 -20.18 56.03
N ASN A 31 33.79 -20.13 57.29
CA ASN A 31 35.21 -20.04 57.63
C ASN A 31 35.95 -21.35 57.44
N TYR A 32 35.30 -22.48 57.74
CA TYR A 32 35.93 -23.80 57.70
C TYR A 32 35.76 -24.51 56.36
N PHE A 33 34.67 -24.26 55.63
CA PHE A 33 34.39 -24.91 54.36
C PHE A 33 35.27 -24.35 53.23
N SER A 34 35.90 -25.25 52.46
CA SER A 34 36.67 -24.93 51.26
C SER A 34 36.43 -25.98 50.18
N ILE A 35 36.16 -25.56 48.95
CA ILE A 35 36.05 -26.45 47.79
C ILE A 35 37.45 -26.94 47.42
N ASP A 36 37.63 -28.25 47.39
CA ASP A 36 38.79 -28.86 46.73
C ASP A 36 38.49 -28.99 45.24
N ALA A 37 39.15 -28.16 44.43
CA ALA A 37 38.96 -28.15 42.98
C ALA A 37 39.49 -29.42 42.29
N GLU A 38 40.36 -30.19 42.95
CA GLU A 38 40.90 -31.44 42.41
C GLU A 38 39.97 -32.64 42.67
N HIS A 39 39.08 -32.53 43.65
CA HIS A 39 38.17 -33.60 44.09
C HIS A 39 36.72 -33.09 44.23
N GLU A 40 36.17 -32.49 43.17
CA GLU A 40 34.74 -32.09 43.17
C GLU A 40 33.83 -33.33 43.22
N PRO A 41 32.91 -33.43 44.20
CA PRO A 41 32.09 -34.62 44.43
C PRO A 41 30.97 -34.80 43.39
N CYS A 42 30.49 -33.71 42.78
CA CYS A 42 29.38 -33.76 41.84
C CYS A 42 29.84 -34.13 40.41
N SER A 43 29.39 -35.29 39.93
CA SER A 43 29.59 -35.70 38.52
C SER A 43 28.56 -35.07 37.58
N ASP A 44 27.36 -34.74 38.09
CA ASP A 44 26.29 -34.10 37.30
C ASP A 44 26.38 -32.57 37.37
N GLN A 45 26.22 -31.92 36.21
CA GLN A 45 26.39 -30.49 36.06
C GLN A 45 25.27 -29.67 36.73
N LEU A 46 24.05 -30.21 36.86
CA LEU A 46 22.96 -29.53 37.57
C LEU A 46 23.17 -29.57 39.09
N GLU A 47 23.59 -30.72 39.63
CA GLU A 47 23.92 -30.83 41.06
C GLU A 47 25.08 -29.91 41.44
N LEU A 48 26.14 -29.87 40.62
CA LEU A 48 27.23 -28.91 40.78
C LEU A 48 26.73 -27.45 40.75
N THR A 49 25.71 -27.18 39.93
CA THR A 49 25.12 -25.84 39.84
C THR A 49 24.34 -25.46 41.10
N LYS A 50 23.53 -26.38 41.62
CA LYS A 50 22.80 -26.20 42.88
C LYS A 50 23.77 -25.95 44.03
N GLU A 51 24.82 -26.75 44.14
CA GLU A 51 25.83 -26.64 45.19
C GLU A 51 26.52 -25.26 45.15
N ARG A 52 27.01 -24.85 43.97
CA ARG A 52 27.73 -23.58 43.82
C ARG A 52 26.84 -22.36 44.04
N LEU A 53 25.58 -22.40 43.59
CA LEU A 53 24.61 -21.32 43.84
C LEU A 53 24.26 -21.24 45.33
N TRP A 54 24.06 -22.39 45.99
CA TRP A 54 23.81 -22.45 47.42
C TRP A 54 25.00 -21.89 48.22
N LEU A 55 26.22 -22.34 47.92
CA LEU A 55 27.44 -21.81 48.56
C LEU A 55 27.61 -20.32 48.32
N HIS A 56 27.29 -19.83 47.11
CA HIS A 56 27.30 -18.40 46.81
C HIS A 56 26.30 -17.62 47.66
N ALA A 57 25.06 -18.11 47.79
CA ALA A 57 24.00 -17.47 48.58
C ALA A 57 24.34 -17.44 50.08
N ILE A 58 24.95 -18.51 50.61
CA ILE A 58 25.26 -18.63 52.04
C ILE A 58 26.56 -17.95 52.42
N CYS A 59 27.63 -18.17 51.66
CA CYS A 59 29.01 -17.78 52.02
C CYS A 59 29.61 -16.67 51.14
N GLY A 60 28.92 -16.27 50.06
CA GLY A 60 29.42 -15.30 49.11
C GLY A 60 30.46 -15.87 48.13
N SER A 61 30.87 -15.04 47.18
CA SER A 61 31.75 -15.44 46.07
C SER A 61 33.20 -15.75 46.48
N SER A 62 33.64 -15.32 47.66
CA SER A 62 35.02 -15.52 48.15
C SER A 62 35.39 -16.98 48.42
N LYS A 63 34.38 -17.86 48.52
CA LYS A 63 34.57 -19.30 48.80
C LYS A 63 34.46 -20.18 47.55
N LEU A 64 34.27 -19.58 46.39
CA LEU A 64 34.13 -20.28 45.13
C LEU A 64 35.40 -20.14 44.28
N PRO A 65 35.69 -21.12 43.41
CA PRO A 65 36.82 -21.04 42.47
C PRO A 65 36.73 -19.80 41.55
N ALA A 66 37.88 -19.37 41.03
CA ALA A 66 37.90 -18.39 39.96
C ALA A 66 37.07 -18.91 38.76
N ASN A 67 36.22 -18.05 38.19
CA ASN A 67 35.31 -18.40 37.08
C ASN A 67 34.26 -19.49 37.39
N TRP A 68 33.90 -19.72 38.66
CA TRP A 68 32.90 -20.72 39.08
C TRP A 68 31.54 -20.65 38.35
N LYS A 69 31.21 -19.48 37.76
CA LYS A 69 29.98 -19.25 36.98
C LYS A 69 29.96 -19.91 35.60
N ARG A 70 31.12 -20.18 34.99
CA ARG A 70 31.20 -20.66 33.60
C ARG A 70 30.50 -22.00 33.34
N PRO A 71 30.66 -23.05 34.16
CA PRO A 71 30.05 -24.35 33.88
C PRO A 71 28.61 -24.48 34.42
N LEU A 72 28.01 -23.40 34.93
CA LEU A 72 26.72 -23.51 35.62
C LEU A 72 25.54 -23.60 34.66
N LYS A 73 24.59 -24.47 35.00
CA LYS A 73 23.28 -24.57 34.35
C LYS A 73 22.31 -23.51 34.85
N ILE A 74 22.54 -22.25 34.48
CA ILE A 74 21.68 -21.12 34.89
C ILE A 74 20.85 -20.62 33.71
N ILE A 75 19.57 -20.36 33.96
CA ILE A 75 18.66 -19.78 32.98
C ILE A 75 19.11 -18.34 32.64
N GLY A 76 19.17 -18.02 31.34
CA GLY A 76 19.45 -16.67 30.87
C GLY A 76 20.33 -16.65 29.62
N GLU A 77 21.57 -17.14 29.75
CA GLU A 77 22.58 -17.11 28.68
C GLU A 77 22.61 -18.42 27.87
N ASN A 78 22.90 -19.55 28.54
CA ASN A 78 23.07 -20.86 27.89
C ASN A 78 21.81 -21.74 27.95
N TYR A 79 20.87 -21.40 28.83
CA TYR A 79 19.64 -22.17 29.05
C TYR A 79 18.43 -21.26 28.93
N ILE A 80 17.47 -21.66 28.09
CA ILE A 80 16.27 -20.89 27.78
C ILE A 80 15.09 -21.54 28.51
N PRO A 81 14.30 -20.80 29.30
CA PRO A 81 13.16 -21.40 29.98
C PRO A 81 12.09 -21.81 28.95
N THR A 82 11.44 -22.95 29.15
CA THR A 82 10.43 -23.47 28.20
C THR A 82 9.30 -22.47 27.92
N SER A 83 8.95 -21.63 28.91
CA SER A 83 7.95 -20.57 28.76
C SER A 83 8.37 -19.43 27.81
N ARG A 84 9.68 -19.12 27.71
CA ARG A 84 10.23 -18.14 26.76
C ARG A 84 10.39 -18.78 25.37
N TRP A 85 10.75 -20.05 25.32
CA TRP A 85 10.82 -20.79 24.07
C TRP A 85 9.46 -20.90 23.38
N ALA A 86 8.39 -21.19 24.14
CA ALA A 86 7.03 -21.26 23.61
C ALA A 86 6.59 -19.97 22.90
N ARG A 87 7.05 -18.80 23.36
CA ARG A 87 6.82 -17.51 22.66
C ARG A 87 7.66 -17.35 21.40
N SER A 88 8.82 -17.99 21.36
CA SER A 88 9.71 -17.99 20.19
C SER A 88 9.16 -18.89 19.08
N SER A 89 8.39 -19.92 19.44
CA SER A 89 7.67 -20.77 18.49
C SER A 89 6.48 -20.12 17.77
N ASP A 90 6.08 -18.90 18.15
CA ASP A 90 4.98 -18.17 17.51
C ASP A 90 5.36 -17.56 16.14
N LEU A 91 6.57 -17.83 15.65
CA LEU A 91 7.00 -17.39 14.34
C LEU A 91 6.15 -18.04 13.24
N PRO A 92 5.51 -17.25 12.36
CA PRO A 92 4.75 -17.82 11.25
C PRO A 92 5.70 -18.57 10.32
N ASP A 93 5.25 -19.71 9.80
CA ASP A 93 5.99 -20.55 8.86
C ASP A 93 7.28 -21.17 9.42
N MET A 94 7.33 -21.44 10.73
CA MET A 94 8.43 -22.14 11.40
C MET A 94 8.68 -23.54 10.77
N PRO A 95 9.95 -23.91 10.46
CA PRO A 95 10.29 -25.27 10.05
C PRO A 95 9.78 -26.35 11.01
N GLN A 96 9.20 -27.43 10.47
CA GLN A 96 8.59 -28.52 11.25
C GLN A 96 9.58 -29.30 12.14
N SER A 97 10.89 -29.22 11.86
CA SER A 97 11.93 -29.88 12.65
C SER A 97 12.26 -29.15 13.97
N ILE A 98 11.86 -27.89 14.13
CA ILE A 98 12.24 -27.08 15.30
C ILE A 98 11.60 -27.58 16.60
N PRO A 99 10.30 -27.97 16.64
CA PRO A 99 9.72 -28.60 17.82
C PRO A 99 10.44 -29.90 18.23
N GLU A 100 10.88 -30.70 17.26
CA GLU A 100 11.61 -31.94 17.54
C GLU A 100 12.99 -31.65 18.16
N PHE A 101 13.72 -30.66 17.62
CA PHE A 101 15.00 -30.25 18.19
C PHE A 101 14.87 -29.70 19.60
N SER A 102 13.80 -28.93 19.85
CA SER A 102 13.45 -28.42 21.17
C SER A 102 13.29 -29.54 22.20
N GLU A 103 12.57 -30.62 21.87
CA GLU A 103 12.39 -31.75 22.79
C GLU A 103 13.70 -32.54 22.98
N GLN A 104 14.49 -32.73 21.93
CA GLN A 104 15.78 -33.41 22.03
C GLN A 104 16.83 -32.64 22.86
N CYS A 105 16.72 -31.32 22.92
CA CYS A 105 17.64 -30.44 23.65
C CYS A 105 17.05 -29.94 24.98
N ARG A 106 15.95 -30.56 25.42
CA ARG A 106 15.32 -30.26 26.70
C ARG A 106 16.20 -30.73 27.85
N THR A 107 16.36 -29.89 28.84
CA THR A 107 17.16 -30.16 30.05
C THR A 107 16.53 -29.45 31.25
N GLU A 108 17.18 -29.55 32.41
CA GLU A 108 16.82 -28.83 33.61
C GLU A 108 17.92 -27.82 33.93
N ALA A 109 17.52 -26.63 34.37
CA ALA A 109 18.44 -25.55 34.73
C ALA A 109 17.90 -24.80 35.96
N CYS A 110 18.81 -24.11 36.64
CA CYS A 110 18.51 -23.29 37.80
C CYS A 110 18.01 -21.90 37.38
N ASN A 111 16.80 -21.56 37.82
CA ASN A 111 16.33 -20.19 37.91
C ASN A 111 16.76 -19.63 39.28
N THR A 112 17.57 -18.58 39.30
CA THR A 112 18.07 -18.01 40.56
C THR A 112 17.02 -17.10 41.17
N ASP A 113 16.61 -17.36 42.40
CA ASP A 113 15.65 -16.51 43.12
C ASP A 113 16.30 -15.20 43.65
N SER A 114 15.50 -14.38 44.34
CA SER A 114 15.98 -13.11 44.91
C SER A 114 17.06 -13.28 45.98
N GLU A 115 17.16 -14.46 46.59
CA GLU A 115 18.12 -14.77 47.65
C GLU A 115 19.38 -15.47 47.11
N GLY A 116 19.37 -15.89 45.85
CA GLY A 116 20.49 -16.53 45.17
C GLY A 116 20.40 -18.05 45.08
N PHE A 117 19.29 -18.66 45.52
CA PHE A 117 19.10 -20.11 45.49
C PHE A 117 18.62 -20.59 44.13
N CYS A 118 18.89 -21.87 43.83
CA CYS A 118 18.46 -22.52 42.61
C CYS A 118 17.04 -23.05 42.74
N GLN A 119 16.12 -22.55 41.90
CA GLN A 119 14.85 -23.18 41.63
C GLN A 119 14.95 -23.96 40.32
N VAL A 120 14.84 -25.29 40.39
CA VAL A 120 14.98 -26.13 39.19
C VAL A 120 13.74 -25.96 38.32
N GLU A 121 13.97 -25.59 37.06
CA GLU A 121 12.91 -25.44 36.06
C GLU A 121 13.31 -26.15 34.75
N PRO A 122 12.32 -26.62 33.97
CA PRO A 122 12.58 -27.15 32.64
C PRO A 122 13.07 -26.03 31.71
N ALA A 123 14.17 -26.31 31.02
CA ALA A 123 14.83 -25.39 30.12
C ALA A 123 15.27 -26.10 28.84
N ILE A 124 15.75 -25.31 27.89
CA ILE A 124 16.31 -25.78 26.61
C ILE A 124 17.76 -25.37 26.58
N ASP A 125 18.63 -26.34 26.31
CA ASP A 125 20.05 -26.09 26.08
C ASP A 125 20.22 -25.36 24.75
N ARG A 126 20.64 -24.10 24.84
CA ARG A 126 20.80 -23.21 23.70
C ARG A 126 21.86 -23.71 22.73
N SER A 127 23.00 -24.17 23.25
CA SER A 127 24.11 -24.69 22.44
C SER A 127 23.69 -25.96 21.69
N CYS A 128 22.95 -26.86 22.36
CA CYS A 128 22.38 -28.05 21.73
C CYS A 128 21.44 -27.69 20.56
N VAL A 129 20.52 -26.74 20.78
CA VAL A 129 19.57 -26.35 19.73
C VAL A 129 20.27 -25.61 18.60
N CYS A 130 21.12 -24.63 18.89
CA CYS A 130 21.86 -23.86 17.89
C CYS A 130 22.74 -24.76 17.02
N GLY A 131 23.36 -25.81 17.58
CA GLY A 131 24.12 -26.79 16.81
C GLY A 131 23.29 -27.58 15.79
N LYS A 132 21.96 -27.61 15.93
CA LYS A 132 21.02 -28.25 14.99
C LYS A 132 20.29 -27.26 14.09
N LEU A 133 20.36 -25.96 14.39
CA LEU A 133 19.67 -24.91 13.65
C LEU A 133 20.54 -24.39 12.51
N ASP A 134 19.99 -24.48 11.30
CA ASP A 134 20.61 -24.02 10.07
C ASP A 134 19.55 -23.37 9.15
N TYR A 135 19.92 -22.31 8.44
CA TYR A 135 19.04 -21.62 7.51
C TYR A 135 18.51 -22.52 6.38
N SER A 136 19.21 -23.58 6.01
CA SER A 136 18.79 -24.59 5.03
C SER A 136 17.51 -25.35 5.44
N LEU A 137 17.13 -25.30 6.73
CA LEU A 137 15.85 -25.80 7.23
C LEU A 137 14.67 -24.94 6.78
N CYS A 138 14.90 -23.67 6.45
CA CYS A 138 13.89 -22.75 5.93
C CYS A 138 13.47 -23.16 4.51
N ARG A 139 12.45 -24.01 4.41
CA ARG A 139 11.88 -24.48 3.13
C ARG A 139 10.43 -24.01 2.98
N GLY A 140 9.97 -23.88 1.73
CA GLY A 140 8.58 -23.51 1.44
C GLY A 140 8.23 -22.08 1.86
N SER A 141 7.20 -21.91 2.68
CA SER A 141 6.66 -20.59 3.07
C SER A 141 7.63 -19.74 3.87
N CYS A 142 8.58 -20.36 4.59
CA CYS A 142 9.67 -19.66 5.27
C CYS A 142 10.54 -18.82 4.30
N GLN A 143 10.61 -19.18 3.01
CA GLN A 143 11.38 -18.44 2.01
C GLN A 143 10.73 -17.12 1.55
N ASN A 144 9.47 -16.89 1.92
CA ASN A 144 8.80 -15.61 1.72
C ASN A 144 9.57 -14.49 2.44
N PHE A 145 9.70 -13.32 1.83
CA PHE A 145 10.45 -12.18 2.37
C PHE A 145 10.23 -11.92 3.86
N GLU A 146 8.98 -11.79 4.27
CA GLU A 146 8.62 -11.47 5.66
C GLU A 146 8.99 -12.60 6.62
N SER A 147 8.63 -13.84 6.31
CA SER A 147 8.93 -15.01 7.13
C SER A 147 10.45 -15.26 7.19
N ARG A 148 11.14 -15.15 6.05
CA ARG A 148 12.60 -15.27 5.93
C ARG A 148 13.32 -14.24 6.79
N LYS A 149 12.91 -12.97 6.71
CA LYS A 149 13.50 -11.89 7.50
C LYS A 149 13.31 -12.11 8.99
N LYS A 150 12.12 -12.56 9.41
CA LYS A 150 11.85 -12.91 10.81
C LYS A 150 12.67 -14.12 11.27
N TYR A 151 12.75 -15.16 10.45
CA TYR A 151 13.47 -16.38 10.76
C TYR A 151 14.98 -16.13 10.88
N VAL A 152 15.58 -15.39 9.95
CA VAL A 152 17.01 -15.03 9.99
C VAL A 152 17.32 -14.19 11.23
N ARG A 153 16.49 -13.19 11.56
CA ARG A 153 16.67 -12.40 12.79
C ARG A 153 16.55 -13.25 14.04
N TRP A 154 15.57 -14.14 14.08
CA TRP A 154 15.42 -15.08 15.18
C TRP A 154 16.64 -15.99 15.35
N LEU A 155 17.21 -16.50 14.26
CA LEU A 155 18.45 -17.29 14.31
C LEU A 155 19.63 -16.48 14.87
N VAL A 156 19.81 -15.24 14.42
CA VAL A 156 20.86 -14.34 14.93
C VAL A 156 20.64 -14.05 16.42
N ASP A 157 19.45 -13.58 16.79
CA ASP A 157 19.11 -13.26 18.18
C ASP A 157 19.25 -14.48 19.10
N LEU A 158 19.04 -15.69 18.57
CA LEU A 158 19.13 -16.94 19.32
C LEU A 158 20.54 -17.53 19.37
N CYS A 159 21.39 -17.40 18.34
CA CYS A 159 22.61 -18.22 18.22
C CYS A 159 23.91 -17.46 17.91
N ASP A 160 23.88 -16.14 17.69
CA ASP A 160 25.05 -15.36 17.22
C ASP A 160 26.26 -15.36 18.18
N ASP A 161 26.04 -15.52 19.48
CA ASP A 161 27.06 -15.60 20.53
C ASP A 161 27.44 -17.05 20.93
N VAL A 162 26.84 -18.06 20.29
CA VAL A 162 27.15 -19.48 20.56
C VAL A 162 28.43 -19.86 19.80
N GLN A 163 29.41 -20.40 20.52
CA GLN A 163 30.68 -20.83 19.92
C GLN A 163 30.46 -21.91 18.84
N ASP A 164 31.19 -21.78 17.74
CA ASP A 164 31.17 -22.71 16.59
C ASP A 164 29.81 -22.88 15.89
N TRP A 165 28.87 -21.94 16.10
CA TRP A 165 27.63 -21.94 15.34
C TRP A 165 27.85 -21.39 13.91
N HIS A 166 27.44 -22.19 12.91
CA HIS A 166 27.59 -21.87 11.49
C HIS A 166 26.26 -21.99 10.71
N GLY A 167 25.13 -21.81 11.39
CA GLY A 167 23.79 -21.98 10.78
C GLY A 167 23.40 -20.90 9.78
N LEU A 168 24.20 -19.85 9.62
CA LEU A 168 24.00 -18.77 8.65
C LEU A 168 25.22 -18.66 7.72
N PRO A 169 25.03 -18.37 6.43
CA PRO A 169 26.14 -18.10 5.52
C PRO A 169 26.89 -16.82 5.92
N ASN A 170 28.16 -16.70 5.53
CA ASN A 170 28.99 -15.54 5.86
C ASN A 170 28.38 -14.20 5.42
N ASP A 171 27.58 -14.20 4.36
CA ASP A 171 26.89 -13.04 3.81
C ASP A 171 25.39 -13.01 4.12
N TRP A 172 24.97 -13.54 5.29
CA TRP A 172 23.57 -13.67 5.66
C TRP A 172 22.75 -12.37 5.64
N HIS A 173 23.41 -11.20 5.76
CA HIS A 173 22.77 -9.90 5.56
C HIS A 173 22.09 -9.79 4.18
N GLY A 174 22.63 -10.47 3.17
CA GLY A 174 22.01 -10.60 1.83
C GLY A 174 20.67 -11.35 1.84
N LEU A 175 20.44 -12.25 2.82
CA LEU A 175 19.15 -12.93 3.00
C LEU A 175 18.06 -11.99 3.49
N LEU A 176 18.43 -10.89 4.16
CA LEU A 176 17.51 -9.83 4.57
C LEU A 176 17.15 -8.88 3.42
N LEU A 177 17.89 -8.91 2.32
CA LEU A 177 17.62 -8.06 1.17
C LEU A 177 16.43 -8.61 0.36
N PRO A 178 15.53 -7.71 -0.10
CA PRO A 178 14.40 -8.12 -0.91
C PRO A 178 14.87 -8.60 -2.28
N ARG A 179 14.36 -9.75 -2.71
CA ARG A 179 14.53 -10.25 -4.08
C ARG A 179 13.53 -9.56 -5.01
N PRO A 180 13.75 -9.56 -6.35
CA PRO A 180 12.78 -9.02 -7.31
C PRO A 180 11.34 -9.54 -7.10
N ARG A 181 11.21 -10.82 -6.74
CA ARG A 181 9.92 -11.45 -6.41
C ARG A 181 9.29 -10.93 -5.13
N ASP A 182 10.11 -10.59 -4.14
CA ASP A 182 9.70 -10.06 -2.84
C ASP A 182 9.18 -8.62 -2.95
N MET A 183 9.47 -7.94 -4.05
CA MET A 183 9.00 -6.59 -4.32
C MET A 183 7.66 -6.56 -5.03
N ILE A 184 7.05 -7.70 -5.34
CA ILE A 184 5.76 -7.76 -6.03
C ILE A 184 4.69 -8.23 -5.04
N PRO A 185 3.61 -7.46 -4.82
CA PRO A 185 2.65 -7.76 -3.76
C PRO A 185 1.81 -9.02 -3.97
N TRP A 186 1.82 -9.60 -5.18
CA TRP A 186 1.02 -10.77 -5.52
C TRP A 186 1.88 -12.00 -5.78
N ARG A 187 1.26 -13.18 -5.59
CA ARG A 187 1.95 -14.48 -5.59
C ARG A 187 1.98 -15.21 -6.93
N TRP A 188 1.35 -14.69 -7.97
CA TRP A 188 1.39 -15.25 -9.32
C TRP A 188 2.47 -14.56 -10.17
N ASN A 189 2.97 -15.22 -11.21
CA ASN A 189 3.90 -14.66 -12.18
C ASN A 189 3.32 -14.84 -13.59
N LEU A 190 3.77 -14.02 -14.53
CA LEU A 190 3.40 -14.15 -15.93
C LEU A 190 4.58 -14.80 -16.64
N ARG A 191 4.78 -16.10 -16.43
CA ARG A 191 5.94 -16.84 -16.94
C ARG A 191 5.48 -18.23 -17.37
N PRO A 192 6.03 -18.81 -18.46
CA PRO A 192 5.72 -20.18 -18.82
C PRO A 192 6.23 -21.16 -17.75
N GLU A 193 5.53 -22.27 -17.53
CA GLU A 193 5.99 -23.34 -16.64
C GLU A 193 7.33 -23.94 -17.08
N ASN A 194 7.53 -24.09 -18.40
CA ASN A 194 8.76 -24.59 -18.99
C ASN A 194 9.54 -23.45 -19.67
N GLU A 195 10.67 -23.06 -19.09
CA GLU A 195 11.54 -22.00 -19.63
C GLU A 195 12.12 -22.31 -21.02
N LYS A 196 12.22 -23.60 -21.37
CA LYS A 196 12.82 -24.05 -22.64
C LYS A 196 11.94 -23.79 -23.85
N ASP A 197 10.63 -23.60 -23.64
CA ASP A 197 9.65 -23.61 -24.73
C ASP A 197 9.33 -22.20 -25.27
N THR A 198 9.67 -21.13 -24.53
CA THR A 198 9.34 -19.75 -24.94
C THR A 198 10.44 -18.74 -24.64
N LYS A 199 10.89 -18.02 -25.68
CA LYS A 199 11.83 -16.90 -25.54
C LYS A 199 11.12 -15.65 -25.00
N CYS A 200 11.42 -15.27 -23.77
CA CYS A 200 10.83 -14.08 -23.14
C CYS A 200 11.24 -12.78 -23.84
N PRO A 201 10.32 -11.81 -23.99
CA PRO A 201 10.65 -10.51 -24.55
C PRO A 201 11.61 -9.75 -23.62
N SER A 202 12.52 -8.98 -24.22
CA SER A 202 13.42 -8.13 -23.45
C SER A 202 12.65 -6.98 -22.78
N TYR A 203 13.25 -6.39 -21.74
CA TYR A 203 12.73 -5.17 -21.11
C TYR A 203 12.45 -4.06 -22.14
N ALA A 204 13.40 -3.80 -23.03
CA ALA A 204 13.27 -2.78 -24.08
C ALA A 204 12.09 -3.08 -25.01
N THR A 205 11.86 -4.35 -25.35
CA THR A 205 10.73 -4.76 -26.21
C THR A 205 9.39 -4.53 -25.52
N ASN A 206 9.25 -4.87 -24.23
CA ASN A 206 8.02 -4.62 -23.45
C ASN A 206 7.72 -3.12 -23.31
N ILE A 207 8.73 -2.28 -23.09
CA ILE A 207 8.53 -0.82 -23.01
C ILE A 207 8.21 -0.24 -24.39
N SER A 208 8.86 -0.74 -25.45
CA SER A 208 8.62 -0.28 -26.82
C SER A 208 7.19 -0.56 -27.26
N SER A 209 6.60 -1.72 -26.91
CA SER A 209 5.20 -2.00 -27.26
C SER A 209 4.23 -1.03 -26.59
N LEU A 210 4.44 -0.71 -25.31
CA LEU A 210 3.65 0.31 -24.59
C LEU A 210 3.79 1.70 -25.23
N ALA A 211 5.00 2.07 -25.65
CA ALA A 211 5.24 3.33 -26.34
C ALA A 211 4.50 3.39 -27.69
N ILE A 212 4.58 2.33 -28.50
CA ILE A 212 3.92 2.24 -29.82
C ILE A 212 2.40 2.40 -29.68
N ILE A 213 1.76 1.70 -28.73
CA ILE A 213 0.31 1.80 -28.48
C ILE A 213 -0.09 3.26 -28.20
N ASN A 214 0.67 3.94 -27.34
CA ASN A 214 0.36 5.31 -26.94
C ASN A 214 0.59 6.31 -28.08
N ILE A 215 1.68 6.17 -28.85
CA ILE A 215 1.96 7.01 -30.02
C ILE A 215 0.84 6.89 -31.06
N LEU A 216 0.43 5.66 -31.39
CA LEU A 216 -0.66 5.43 -32.35
C LEU A 216 -2.00 5.96 -31.84
N THR A 217 -2.28 5.79 -30.56
CA THR A 217 -3.48 6.37 -29.93
C THR A 217 -3.49 7.89 -30.03
N ALA A 218 -2.35 8.55 -29.78
CA ALA A 218 -2.23 10.00 -29.92
C ALA A 218 -2.39 10.46 -31.38
N LEU A 219 -1.81 9.74 -32.33
CA LEU A 219 -1.99 10.01 -33.77
C LEU A 219 -3.45 9.85 -34.17
N ALA A 220 -4.15 8.84 -33.68
CA ALA A 220 -5.57 8.63 -33.95
C ALA A 220 -6.43 9.78 -33.43
N VAL A 221 -6.12 10.31 -32.25
CA VAL A 221 -6.79 11.50 -31.70
C VAL A 221 -6.54 12.71 -32.60
N TYR A 222 -5.28 12.93 -33.00
CA TYR A 222 -4.90 14.05 -33.87
C TYR A 222 -5.63 14.00 -35.23
N PHE A 223 -5.64 12.84 -35.89
CA PHE A 223 -6.33 12.68 -37.18
C PHE A 223 -7.86 12.72 -37.03
N GLY A 224 -8.41 12.12 -35.97
CA GLY A 224 -9.84 12.16 -35.68
C GLY A 224 -10.35 13.59 -35.46
N GLU A 225 -9.58 14.43 -34.77
CA GLU A 225 -9.92 15.84 -34.59
C GLU A 225 -9.96 16.59 -35.93
N ARG A 226 -8.98 16.35 -36.80
CA ARG A 226 -8.90 16.98 -38.13
C ARG A 226 -10.04 16.56 -39.04
N LEU A 227 -10.47 15.29 -38.99
CA LEU A 227 -11.59 14.78 -39.78
C LEU A 227 -12.94 15.31 -39.27
N SER A 228 -13.12 15.37 -37.95
CA SER A 228 -14.37 15.83 -37.32
C SER A 228 -14.66 17.32 -37.58
N GLN A 229 -13.63 18.16 -37.71
CA GLN A 229 -13.78 19.58 -38.06
C GLN A 229 -14.45 19.82 -39.42
N ASN A 230 -14.40 18.85 -40.33
CA ASN A 230 -14.97 18.96 -41.66
C ASN A 230 -16.46 18.54 -41.73
N VAL A 231 -17.01 17.97 -40.64
CA VAL A 231 -18.38 17.42 -40.62
C VAL A 231 -19.30 18.30 -39.77
N LYS A 232 -20.00 19.22 -40.43
CA LYS A 232 -21.09 20.04 -39.83
C LYS A 232 -22.39 19.23 -39.79
N ILE A 233 -22.53 18.36 -38.80
CA ILE A 233 -23.83 17.75 -38.48
C ILE A 233 -24.35 18.42 -37.21
N VAL A 234 -25.42 19.18 -37.36
CA VAL A 234 -26.14 19.84 -36.25
C VAL A 234 -27.01 18.80 -35.58
N GLU A 235 -26.61 18.35 -34.40
CA GLU A 235 -27.38 17.43 -33.58
C GLU A 235 -28.12 18.20 -32.48
N SER A 236 -29.40 17.88 -32.30
CA SER A 236 -30.22 18.47 -31.24
C SER A 236 -29.65 18.15 -29.84
N PRO A 237 -29.71 19.10 -28.89
CA PRO A 237 -29.17 18.89 -27.55
C PRO A 237 -29.85 17.69 -26.87
N PRO A 238 -29.09 16.69 -26.40
CA PRO A 238 -29.68 15.51 -25.79
C PRO A 238 -30.34 15.86 -24.45
N LYS A 239 -31.62 15.46 -24.28
CA LYS A 239 -32.43 15.69 -23.08
C LYS A 239 -32.32 14.58 -22.02
N SER A 240 -31.40 13.62 -22.16
CA SER A 240 -31.34 12.37 -21.38
C SER A 240 -29.91 12.04 -20.92
N PRO A 241 -29.70 11.25 -19.85
CA PRO A 241 -28.38 10.80 -19.37
C PRO A 241 -27.65 9.83 -20.33
N ALA A 242 -27.96 9.89 -21.63
CA ALA A 242 -27.32 9.14 -22.71
C ALA A 242 -25.79 9.26 -22.68
N TRP A 243 -25.23 10.35 -22.15
CA TRP A 243 -23.79 10.52 -22.01
C TRP A 243 -23.12 9.44 -21.15
N VAL A 244 -23.80 8.96 -20.11
CA VAL A 244 -23.30 7.90 -19.23
C VAL A 244 -23.25 6.57 -19.98
N LEU A 245 -24.32 6.26 -20.74
CA LEU A 245 -24.38 5.07 -21.58
C LEU A 245 -23.29 5.09 -22.66
N ARG A 246 -23.07 6.24 -23.31
CA ARG A 246 -21.96 6.44 -24.26
C ARG A 246 -20.60 6.22 -23.58
N GLY A 247 -20.40 6.76 -22.37
CA GLY A 247 -19.19 6.53 -21.57
C GLY A 247 -18.97 5.04 -21.22
N LEU A 248 -20.04 4.32 -20.87
CA LEU A 248 -19.99 2.87 -20.63
C LEU A 248 -19.55 2.11 -21.88
N VAL A 249 -20.12 2.42 -23.04
CA VAL A 249 -19.71 1.82 -24.33
C VAL A 249 -18.24 2.10 -24.62
N LEU A 250 -17.76 3.32 -24.38
CA LEU A 250 -16.34 3.66 -24.57
C LEU A 250 -15.42 2.87 -23.63
N SER A 251 -15.84 2.64 -22.38
CA SER A 251 -15.06 1.85 -21.42
C SER A 251 -15.11 0.33 -21.70
N SER A 252 -16.22 -0.17 -22.25
CA SER A 252 -16.40 -1.59 -22.52
C SER A 252 -15.48 -2.07 -23.64
N VAL A 253 -15.24 -1.25 -24.68
CA VAL A 253 -14.30 -1.58 -25.77
C VAL A 253 -12.90 -1.89 -25.25
N GLN A 254 -12.37 -1.03 -24.38
CA GLN A 254 -11.03 -1.25 -23.80
C GLN A 254 -11.03 -2.46 -22.86
N SER A 255 -12.10 -2.64 -22.09
CA SER A 255 -12.25 -3.77 -21.16
C SER A 255 -12.32 -5.11 -21.90
N VAL A 256 -13.03 -5.15 -23.04
CA VAL A 256 -13.08 -6.32 -23.94
C VAL A 256 -11.69 -6.59 -24.53
N GLY A 257 -10.95 -5.55 -24.92
CA GLY A 257 -9.56 -5.70 -25.36
C GLY A 257 -8.67 -6.38 -24.32
N HIS A 258 -8.74 -5.92 -23.06
CA HIS A 258 -8.00 -6.56 -21.96
C HIS A 258 -8.46 -8.00 -21.73
N TRP A 259 -9.76 -8.28 -21.83
CA TRP A 259 -10.29 -9.64 -21.70
C TRP A 259 -9.78 -10.57 -22.81
N ILE A 260 -9.77 -10.14 -24.07
CA ILE A 260 -9.23 -10.92 -25.20
C ILE A 260 -7.74 -11.21 -24.98
N VAL A 261 -6.96 -10.21 -24.54
CA VAL A 261 -5.54 -10.38 -24.22
C VAL A 261 -5.34 -11.42 -23.13
N VAL A 262 -6.08 -11.34 -22.03
CA VAL A 262 -5.98 -12.32 -20.93
C VAL A 262 -6.35 -13.72 -21.40
N ASN A 263 -7.44 -13.86 -22.19
CA ASN A 263 -7.85 -15.14 -22.73
C ASN A 263 -6.80 -15.73 -23.69
N THR A 264 -6.16 -14.88 -24.49
CA THR A 264 -5.05 -15.28 -25.38
C THR A 264 -3.86 -15.80 -24.58
N ILE A 265 -3.52 -15.12 -23.48
CA ILE A 265 -2.46 -15.55 -22.56
C ILE A 265 -2.80 -16.91 -21.95
N GLN A 266 -4.00 -17.06 -21.38
CA GLN A 266 -4.40 -18.33 -20.75
C GLN A 266 -4.52 -19.49 -21.73
N SER A 267 -4.86 -19.22 -22.99
CA SER A 267 -4.91 -20.22 -24.05
C SER A 267 -3.52 -20.59 -24.58
N THR A 268 -2.46 -19.89 -24.17
CA THR A 268 -1.09 -20.22 -24.57
C THR A 268 -0.55 -21.32 -23.65
N PRO A 269 -0.03 -22.44 -24.21
CA PRO A 269 0.55 -23.51 -23.40
C PRO A 269 1.61 -23.02 -22.42
N GLY A 270 1.50 -23.43 -21.15
CA GLY A 270 2.39 -23.04 -20.05
C GLY A 270 1.95 -21.79 -19.28
N TYR A 271 0.84 -21.15 -19.62
CA TYR A 271 0.28 -19.97 -18.94
C TYR A 271 -1.10 -20.22 -18.31
N GLU A 272 -1.53 -21.48 -18.22
CA GLU A 272 -2.87 -21.90 -17.80
C GLU A 272 -3.17 -21.48 -16.34
N ASN A 273 -2.14 -21.46 -15.49
CA ASN A 273 -2.25 -21.17 -14.06
C ASN A 273 -2.28 -19.68 -13.70
N VAL A 274 -2.20 -18.77 -14.69
CA VAL A 274 -2.21 -17.33 -14.43
C VAL A 274 -3.63 -16.85 -14.08
N PRO A 275 -3.86 -16.13 -12.97
CA PRO A 275 -5.21 -15.73 -12.55
C PRO A 275 -5.83 -14.67 -13.48
N THR A 276 -6.92 -15.05 -14.17
CA THR A 276 -7.64 -14.22 -15.17
C THR A 276 -7.97 -12.82 -14.64
N LEU A 277 -8.68 -12.75 -13.51
CA LEU A 277 -9.20 -11.50 -12.98
C LEU A 277 -8.08 -10.56 -12.54
N GLN A 278 -7.06 -11.09 -11.86
CA GLN A 278 -5.93 -10.28 -11.41
C GLN A 278 -5.10 -9.79 -12.60
N LEU A 279 -4.92 -10.60 -13.64
CA LEU A 279 -4.21 -10.17 -14.85
C LEU A 279 -5.00 -9.08 -15.60
N MET A 280 -6.33 -9.24 -15.72
CA MET A 280 -7.21 -8.24 -16.35
C MET A 280 -7.14 -6.90 -15.61
N LEU A 281 -7.26 -6.92 -14.27
CA LEU A 281 -7.14 -5.74 -13.42
C LEU A 281 -5.75 -5.09 -13.53
N LEU A 282 -4.68 -5.89 -13.70
CA LEU A 282 -3.33 -5.36 -13.92
C LEU A 282 -3.26 -4.62 -15.25
N PHE A 283 -3.80 -5.18 -16.34
CA PHE A 283 -3.82 -4.50 -17.63
C PHE A 283 -4.68 -3.23 -17.64
N CYS A 284 -5.70 -3.13 -16.80
CA CYS A 284 -6.42 -1.88 -16.58
C CYS A 284 -5.55 -0.75 -15.98
N THR A 285 -4.35 -1.06 -15.48
CA THR A 285 -3.38 -0.03 -15.04
C THR A 285 -2.50 0.49 -16.18
N MET A 286 -2.56 -0.10 -17.37
CA MET A 286 -1.72 0.29 -18.49
C MET A 286 -1.91 1.76 -18.85
N PRO A 287 -0.81 2.50 -19.12
CA PRO A 287 -0.91 3.89 -19.56
C PRO A 287 -1.57 3.94 -20.95
N HIS A 288 -2.60 4.77 -21.08
CA HIS A 288 -3.28 5.03 -22.34
C HIS A 288 -3.51 6.54 -22.53
N LEU A 289 -3.34 7.01 -23.76
CA LEU A 289 -3.54 8.42 -24.15
C LEU A 289 -4.96 8.71 -24.68
N GLY A 290 -5.91 7.82 -24.45
CA GLY A 290 -7.29 7.98 -24.91
C GLY A 290 -7.98 9.25 -24.37
N TRP A 291 -7.52 9.78 -23.24
CA TRP A 291 -8.03 11.02 -22.64
C TRP A 291 -7.71 12.28 -23.46
N LEU A 292 -6.76 12.25 -24.40
CA LEU A 292 -6.46 13.39 -25.27
C LEU A 292 -7.67 13.82 -26.12
N ALA A 293 -8.61 12.90 -26.39
CA ALA A 293 -9.85 13.21 -27.08
C ALA A 293 -10.80 14.14 -26.29
N ILE A 294 -10.56 14.32 -24.98
CA ILE A 294 -11.28 15.23 -24.07
C ILE A 294 -10.71 16.67 -24.18
N GLY A 295 -9.92 16.94 -25.23
CA GLY A 295 -9.06 18.10 -25.35
C GLY A 295 -9.74 19.44 -25.00
N PRO A 296 -8.99 20.36 -24.36
CA PRO A 296 -9.50 21.62 -23.81
C PRO A 296 -10.28 22.50 -24.81
N LYS A 297 -9.96 22.42 -26.10
CA LYS A 297 -10.67 23.13 -27.17
C LYS A 297 -12.15 22.73 -27.30
N ARG A 298 -12.49 21.47 -26.98
CA ARG A 298 -13.89 20.97 -27.02
C ARG A 298 -14.70 21.44 -25.82
N ILE A 299 -14.07 21.56 -24.65
CA ILE A 299 -14.72 22.07 -23.42
C ILE A 299 -15.03 23.57 -23.55
N HIS A 300 -14.24 24.30 -24.34
CA HIS A 300 -14.43 25.74 -24.54
C HIS A 300 -15.46 26.10 -25.63
N ARG A 301 -15.76 25.19 -26.56
CA ARG A 301 -16.85 25.40 -27.53
C ARG A 301 -18.19 25.17 -26.86
N SER A 302 -19.08 26.16 -26.93
CA SER A 302 -20.43 26.10 -26.39
C SER A 302 -21.39 25.24 -27.23
N GLU A 303 -20.91 24.60 -28.30
CA GLU A 303 -21.73 23.70 -29.11
C GLU A 303 -22.10 22.45 -28.29
N SER A 304 -23.40 22.15 -28.24
CA SER A 304 -23.99 21.06 -27.44
C SER A 304 -23.35 19.68 -27.72
N ARG A 305 -22.88 19.45 -28.96
CA ARG A 305 -22.25 18.21 -29.41
C ARG A 305 -20.85 18.01 -28.81
N ASP A 306 -20.02 19.07 -28.80
CA ASP A 306 -18.65 19.00 -28.30
C ASP A 306 -18.62 18.78 -26.77
N LEU A 307 -19.56 19.40 -26.05
CA LEU A 307 -19.74 19.19 -24.62
C LEU A 307 -20.23 17.77 -24.29
N THR A 308 -21.20 17.26 -25.06
CA THR A 308 -21.73 15.89 -24.94
C THR A 308 -20.63 14.85 -25.09
N ALA A 309 -19.84 14.93 -26.17
CA ALA A 309 -18.75 14.00 -26.43
C ALA A 309 -17.66 14.08 -25.35
N ALA A 310 -17.31 15.29 -24.89
CA ALA A 310 -16.36 15.49 -23.80
C ALA A 310 -16.84 14.85 -22.48
N CYS A 311 -18.10 15.05 -22.12
CA CYS A 311 -18.71 14.43 -20.93
C CYS A 311 -18.71 12.90 -21.02
N SER A 312 -19.13 12.33 -22.14
CA SER A 312 -19.12 10.87 -22.35
C SER A 312 -17.71 10.29 -22.27
N ALA A 313 -16.74 10.95 -22.87
CA ALA A 313 -15.35 10.53 -22.79
C ALA A 313 -14.81 10.61 -21.34
N LEU A 314 -15.16 11.65 -20.58
CA LEU A 314 -14.82 11.75 -19.15
C LEU A 314 -15.40 10.59 -18.33
N TYR A 315 -16.67 10.24 -18.52
CA TYR A 315 -17.29 9.09 -17.86
C TYR A 315 -16.58 7.79 -18.24
N GLY A 316 -16.25 7.61 -19.53
CA GLY A 316 -15.47 6.46 -20.00
C GLY A 316 -14.11 6.35 -19.30
N GLU A 317 -13.39 7.46 -19.12
CA GLU A 317 -12.14 7.47 -18.36
C GLU A 317 -12.36 7.09 -16.90
N VAL A 318 -13.38 7.64 -16.23
CA VAL A 318 -13.71 7.29 -14.83
C VAL A 318 -13.95 5.78 -14.69
N PHE A 319 -14.73 5.18 -15.58
CA PHE A 319 -14.97 3.73 -15.56
C PHE A 319 -13.68 2.91 -15.74
N LEU A 320 -12.72 3.41 -16.52
CA LEU A 320 -11.42 2.75 -16.68
C LEU A 320 -10.46 2.97 -15.50
N GLN A 321 -10.61 4.05 -14.73
CA GLN A 321 -9.82 4.28 -13.52
C GLN A 321 -10.26 3.40 -12.34
N ILE A 322 -11.54 3.01 -12.27
CA ILE A 322 -12.08 2.21 -11.15
C ILE A 322 -11.32 0.88 -10.97
N PRO A 323 -11.14 0.04 -12.01
CA PRO A 323 -10.37 -1.20 -11.88
C PRO A 323 -8.90 -0.98 -11.52
N THR A 324 -8.30 0.15 -11.93
CA THR A 324 -6.91 0.51 -11.61
C THR A 324 -6.67 0.67 -10.11
N LEU A 325 -7.71 1.08 -9.35
CA LEU A 325 -7.61 1.36 -7.92
C LEU A 325 -7.10 0.15 -7.13
N TYR A 326 -7.50 -1.07 -7.52
CA TYR A 326 -7.10 -2.30 -6.83
C TYR A 326 -5.57 -2.47 -6.78
N PHE A 327 -4.90 -2.42 -7.93
CA PHE A 327 -3.45 -2.62 -7.98
C PHE A 327 -2.68 -1.42 -7.45
N MET A 328 -3.10 -0.19 -7.78
CA MET A 328 -2.40 1.00 -7.28
C MET A 328 -2.45 1.08 -5.75
N THR A 329 -3.59 0.76 -5.13
CA THR A 329 -3.72 0.72 -3.67
C THR A 329 -2.92 -0.43 -3.07
N THR A 330 -2.98 -1.62 -3.67
CA THR A 330 -2.25 -2.81 -3.19
C THR A 330 -0.74 -2.57 -3.21
N VAL A 331 -0.21 -2.07 -4.33
CA VAL A 331 1.21 -1.73 -4.48
C VAL A 331 1.58 -0.62 -3.52
N ALA A 332 0.74 0.41 -3.39
CA ALA A 332 1.06 1.52 -2.52
C ALA A 332 1.17 1.10 -1.03
N ASN A 333 0.20 0.34 -0.55
CA ASN A 333 0.15 -0.19 0.82
C ASN A 333 1.28 -1.20 1.08
N TYR A 334 1.58 -2.07 0.10
CA TYR A 334 2.69 -3.01 0.21
C TYR A 334 4.04 -2.30 0.29
N GLY A 335 4.25 -1.27 -0.52
CA GLY A 335 5.43 -0.41 -0.45
C GLY A 335 5.59 0.26 0.91
N LEU A 336 4.48 0.67 1.52
CA LEU A 336 4.49 1.39 2.80
C LEU A 336 4.86 0.45 3.94
N ARG A 337 4.21 -0.72 4.01
CA ARG A 337 4.44 -1.72 5.05
C ARG A 337 5.87 -2.25 5.06
N ASN A 338 6.46 -2.40 3.87
CA ASN A 338 7.79 -2.95 3.72
C ASN A 338 8.89 -1.87 3.71
N GLY A 339 8.55 -0.58 3.62
CA GLY A 339 9.49 0.54 3.61
C GLY A 339 10.14 0.83 2.25
N PHE A 340 9.60 0.31 1.14
CA PHE A 340 10.26 0.42 -0.19
C PHE A 340 10.35 1.85 -0.73
N TYR A 341 9.58 2.80 -0.20
CA TYR A 341 9.69 4.23 -0.55
C TYR A 341 10.97 4.88 -0.07
N PHE A 342 11.56 4.36 1.01
CA PHE A 342 12.70 4.99 1.70
C PHE A 342 14.04 4.45 1.22
N GLY A 343 14.08 3.79 0.05
CA GLY A 343 15.32 3.37 -0.59
C GLY A 343 15.98 2.17 0.08
N ILE A 344 15.24 1.06 0.27
CA ILE A 344 15.75 -0.18 0.89
C ILE A 344 16.95 -0.80 0.14
N LEU A 345 17.12 -0.46 -1.14
CA LEU A 345 18.29 -0.83 -1.94
C LEU A 345 18.87 0.44 -2.58
N PRO A 346 19.55 1.29 -1.79
CA PRO A 346 20.10 2.53 -2.31
C PRO A 346 21.17 2.18 -3.37
N HIS A 347 21.20 2.96 -4.45
CA HIS A 347 22.20 2.86 -5.53
C HIS A 347 22.20 1.57 -6.37
N THR A 348 21.09 0.82 -6.40
CA THR A 348 20.92 -0.29 -7.35
C THR A 348 19.86 0.05 -8.41
N ASP A 349 20.05 -0.43 -9.64
CA ASP A 349 19.06 -0.31 -10.72
C ASP A 349 17.69 -0.88 -10.32
N LEU A 350 17.70 -1.97 -9.55
CA LEU A 350 16.49 -2.61 -9.05
C LEU A 350 15.78 -1.72 -8.02
N GLY A 351 16.53 -1.11 -7.11
CA GLY A 351 15.99 -0.16 -6.12
C GLY A 351 15.35 1.06 -6.78
N TYR A 352 16.00 1.65 -7.79
CA TYR A 352 15.43 2.76 -8.56
C TYR A 352 14.15 2.36 -9.30
N SER A 353 14.12 1.14 -9.87
CA SER A 353 12.95 0.61 -10.56
C SER A 353 11.77 0.34 -9.61
N ALA A 354 12.06 -0.22 -8.43
CA ALA A 354 11.06 -0.39 -7.38
C ALA A 354 10.50 0.97 -6.94
N TRP A 355 11.38 1.95 -6.73
CA TRP A 355 10.96 3.32 -6.40
C TRP A 355 10.04 3.92 -7.46
N MET A 356 10.33 3.74 -8.75
CA MET A 356 9.41 4.17 -9.83
C MET A 356 8.07 3.45 -9.78
N MET A 357 8.06 2.14 -9.52
CA MET A 357 6.81 1.35 -9.42
C MET A 357 5.93 1.85 -8.27
N TYR A 358 6.48 1.92 -7.06
CA TYR A 358 5.75 2.36 -5.87
C TYR A 358 5.40 3.84 -5.92
N GLY A 359 6.35 4.69 -6.35
CA GLY A 359 6.15 6.13 -6.52
C GLY A 359 5.08 6.44 -7.55
N GLY A 360 5.04 5.71 -8.67
CA GLY A 360 3.97 5.80 -9.67
C GLY A 360 2.60 5.47 -9.09
N ALA A 361 2.50 4.41 -8.27
CA ALA A 361 1.25 4.05 -7.61
C ALA A 361 0.74 5.13 -6.63
N VAL A 362 1.63 5.69 -5.80
CA VAL A 362 1.28 6.79 -4.87
C VAL A 362 0.91 8.06 -5.63
N LEU A 363 1.69 8.44 -6.64
CA LEU A 363 1.42 9.61 -7.46
C LEU A 363 0.05 9.51 -8.11
N TRP A 364 -0.33 8.32 -8.61
CA TRP A 364 -1.65 8.07 -9.18
C TRP A 364 -2.75 8.24 -8.12
N LEU A 365 -2.62 7.64 -6.94
CA LEU A 365 -3.62 7.73 -5.87
C LEU A 365 -3.84 9.18 -5.40
N VAL A 366 -2.76 9.92 -5.17
CA VAL A 366 -2.83 11.33 -4.78
C VAL A 366 -3.51 12.16 -5.87
N SER A 367 -3.15 11.92 -7.14
CA SER A 367 -3.74 12.65 -8.27
C SER A 367 -5.24 12.39 -8.40
N VAL A 368 -5.67 11.12 -8.32
CA VAL A 368 -7.10 10.75 -8.37
C VAL A 368 -7.86 11.30 -7.18
N ALA A 369 -7.29 11.28 -5.98
CA ALA A 369 -7.90 11.87 -4.78
C ALA A 369 -8.13 13.38 -4.95
N ILE A 370 -7.11 14.12 -5.42
CA ILE A 370 -7.21 15.57 -5.67
C ILE A 370 -8.28 15.85 -6.74
N MET A 371 -8.28 15.11 -7.85
CA MET A 371 -9.28 15.27 -8.91
C MET A 371 -10.69 15.00 -8.37
N THR A 372 -10.88 13.91 -7.63
CA THR A 372 -12.18 13.53 -7.05
C THR A 372 -12.71 14.60 -6.10
N VAL A 373 -11.87 15.09 -5.17
CA VAL A 373 -12.26 16.14 -4.22
C VAL A 373 -12.68 17.42 -4.96
N LYS A 374 -11.93 17.82 -6.00
CA LYS A 374 -12.25 19.01 -6.78
C LYS A 374 -13.54 18.85 -7.57
N ILE A 375 -13.73 17.70 -8.22
CA ILE A 375 -14.96 17.38 -8.96
C ILE A 375 -16.16 17.36 -8.00
N MET A 376 -16.05 16.70 -6.84
CA MET A 376 -17.13 16.65 -5.85
C MET A 376 -17.49 18.04 -5.31
N ARG A 377 -16.50 18.91 -5.04
CA ARG A 377 -16.77 20.31 -4.65
C ARG A 377 -17.52 21.06 -5.74
N ILE A 378 -17.11 20.93 -7.00
CA ILE A 378 -17.80 21.57 -8.13
C ILE A 378 -19.25 21.07 -8.21
N LEU A 379 -19.46 19.75 -8.13
CA LEU A 379 -20.78 19.13 -8.18
C LEU A 379 -21.69 19.63 -7.05
N ILE A 380 -21.21 19.61 -5.81
CA ILE A 380 -21.96 20.09 -4.63
C ILE A 380 -22.38 21.56 -4.82
N LEU A 381 -21.49 22.44 -5.28
CA LEU A 381 -21.82 23.84 -5.56
C LEU A 381 -22.89 23.97 -6.65
N THR A 382 -22.80 23.20 -7.74
CA THR A 382 -23.82 23.23 -8.80
C THR A 382 -25.18 22.73 -8.31
N PHE A 383 -25.22 21.66 -7.50
CA PHE A 383 -26.49 21.16 -6.95
C PHE A 383 -27.10 22.13 -5.93
N ALA A 384 -26.29 22.77 -5.09
CA ALA A 384 -26.75 23.78 -4.15
C ALA A 384 -27.33 25.04 -4.84
N SER A 385 -26.77 25.44 -5.99
CA SER A 385 -27.31 26.56 -6.78
C SER A 385 -28.64 26.23 -7.47
N HIS A 386 -28.83 24.98 -7.90
CA HIS A 386 -30.08 24.54 -8.51
C HIS A 386 -31.23 24.42 -7.51
N THR A 387 -30.97 24.06 -6.26
CA THR A 387 -32.00 24.04 -5.21
C THR A 387 -32.46 25.44 -4.79
N GLN A 388 -31.65 26.48 -5.00
CA GLN A 388 -32.03 27.86 -4.71
C GLN A 388 -32.98 28.45 -5.77
N ILE A 389 -32.85 28.06 -7.03
CA ILE A 389 -33.69 28.57 -8.14
C ILE A 389 -35.11 27.97 -8.11
N TYR A 390 -35.29 26.78 -7.53
CA TYR A 390 -36.63 26.18 -7.35
C TYR A 390 -37.35 26.62 -6.08
N ARG A 391 -36.71 27.39 -5.18
CA ARG A 391 -37.42 28.20 -4.17
C ARG A 391 -37.77 29.56 -4.79
N LEU A 392 -38.66 29.57 -5.78
CA LEU A 392 -39.47 30.76 -6.02
C LEU A 392 -40.37 30.92 -4.78
N PRO A 393 -40.46 32.11 -4.16
CA PRO A 393 -41.28 32.28 -2.96
C PRO A 393 -42.72 31.90 -3.27
N GLU A 394 -43.25 31.00 -2.46
CA GLU A 394 -44.61 30.50 -2.44
C GLU A 394 -45.60 31.59 -1.94
N ASP A 395 -45.36 32.84 -2.33
CA ASP A 395 -46.12 34.05 -1.93
C ASP A 395 -46.79 34.74 -3.14
N LEU A 396 -47.13 33.97 -4.18
CA LEU A 396 -48.06 34.42 -5.23
C LEU A 396 -49.52 33.99 -4.95
N SER A 397 -49.87 33.75 -3.68
CA SER A 397 -51.26 33.50 -3.24
C SER A 397 -52.06 34.78 -2.98
N HIS A 398 -51.48 35.96 -3.18
CA HIS A 398 -52.15 37.25 -3.09
C HIS A 398 -51.97 38.09 -4.37
N CYS A 399 -52.51 37.59 -5.49
CA CYS A 399 -52.97 38.47 -6.55
C CYS A 399 -54.41 38.10 -6.87
N ASP A 400 -55.35 38.90 -6.34
CA ASP A 400 -56.75 38.85 -6.77
C ASP A 400 -56.90 39.67 -8.06
N GLY A 401 -57.94 39.37 -8.84
CA GLY A 401 -58.05 39.62 -10.29
C GLY A 401 -57.90 41.06 -10.85
N ASN A 402 -57.52 42.05 -10.05
CA ASN A 402 -57.26 43.43 -10.48
C ASN A 402 -55.89 43.95 -10.01
N GLY A 403 -54.82 43.33 -10.49
CA GLY A 403 -53.47 43.92 -10.54
C GLY A 403 -52.66 43.88 -9.24
N CYS A 404 -51.41 43.42 -9.35
CA CYS A 404 -50.45 43.45 -8.25
C CYS A 404 -49.77 44.85 -8.25
N ALA A 405 -50.12 45.71 -7.29
CA ALA A 405 -49.53 47.04 -7.15
C ALA A 405 -48.36 47.01 -6.13
N PRO A 406 -47.20 47.64 -6.44
CA PRO A 406 -46.10 47.73 -5.49
C PRO A 406 -46.48 48.67 -4.34
N ILE A 407 -46.29 48.19 -3.11
CA ILE A 407 -46.45 48.99 -1.90
C ILE A 407 -45.34 50.06 -1.90
N ASN A 408 -45.72 51.31 -2.18
CA ASN A 408 -44.87 52.46 -1.94
C ASN A 408 -44.99 52.83 -0.46
N ASP A 409 -44.01 52.45 0.35
CA ASP A 409 -43.79 53.05 1.66
C ASP A 409 -43.32 54.49 1.46
N LYS A 410 -44.19 55.43 1.83
CA LYS A 410 -43.85 56.82 2.11
C LYS A 410 -44.54 57.23 3.41
N ASP A 411 -43.74 57.42 4.43
CA ASP A 411 -44.00 58.29 5.59
C ASP A 411 -42.68 59.04 5.83
N GLU A 412 -42.62 60.36 5.57
CA GLU A 412 -42.75 61.44 6.58
C GLU A 412 -41.71 61.27 7.70
N THR A 413 -40.75 62.16 7.95
CA THR A 413 -40.86 63.63 8.03
C THR A 413 -39.47 64.29 8.13
N ASP A 414 -39.44 65.54 7.66
CA ASP A 414 -38.80 66.71 8.31
C ASP A 414 -37.48 67.37 7.83
N HIS A 415 -37.72 68.64 7.42
CA HIS A 415 -36.99 69.90 7.67
C HIS A 415 -35.84 70.28 6.70
N LEU A 416 -36.09 71.22 5.77
CA LEU A 416 -36.07 72.71 5.87
C LEU A 416 -34.69 73.32 5.58
N PHE A 417 -34.50 73.92 4.38
CA PHE A 417 -34.23 75.35 4.15
C PHE A 417 -33.66 75.65 2.73
N ASN A 418 -34.49 76.38 1.97
CA ASN A 418 -34.18 77.56 1.14
C ASN A 418 -33.46 77.47 -0.23
N PRO A 419 -33.70 78.48 -1.11
CA PRO A 419 -33.99 78.24 -2.52
C PRO A 419 -33.14 79.11 -3.49
N GLY A 420 -33.39 78.90 -4.77
CA GLY A 420 -33.28 79.94 -5.79
C GLY A 420 -31.94 80.01 -6.52
N TYR A 421 -31.92 79.60 -7.78
CA TYR A 421 -32.05 80.58 -8.86
C TYR A 421 -32.37 79.87 -10.18
N SER A 422 -33.21 80.55 -10.95
CA SER A 422 -33.63 80.28 -12.33
C SER A 422 -32.47 80.06 -13.30
N ASP A 423 -32.64 79.15 -14.26
CA ASP A 423 -32.63 79.59 -15.65
C ASP A 423 -33.44 78.69 -16.58
N SER A 424 -34.15 79.37 -17.44
CA SER A 424 -34.96 78.94 -18.57
C SER A 424 -34.10 78.40 -19.72
N GLY A 425 -34.57 77.33 -20.36
CA GLY A 425 -33.95 76.81 -21.56
C GLY A 425 -34.86 75.81 -22.27
N ASP A 426 -35.72 76.36 -23.13
CA ASP A 426 -36.54 75.63 -24.10
C ASP A 426 -35.73 74.59 -24.88
N GLY A 427 -36.25 73.36 -24.94
CA GLY A 427 -35.57 72.27 -25.62
C GLY A 427 -36.50 71.09 -25.94
N LEU A 428 -37.31 71.28 -26.99
CA LEU A 428 -37.90 70.27 -27.88
C LEU A 428 -38.30 68.91 -27.27
N SER A 429 -39.61 68.81 -27.08
CA SER A 429 -40.40 67.58 -27.06
C SER A 429 -40.06 66.66 -28.23
N TYR A 430 -39.36 65.55 -27.95
CA TYR A 430 -39.40 64.33 -28.75
C TYR A 430 -40.10 63.25 -27.92
N GLY A 431 -41.36 62.98 -28.28
CA GLY A 431 -42.11 61.86 -27.74
C GLY A 431 -41.59 60.55 -28.30
N THR A 432 -40.73 59.87 -27.55
CA THR A 432 -40.54 58.43 -27.68
C THR A 432 -41.49 57.74 -26.71
N ILE A 433 -42.47 57.03 -27.27
CA ILE A 433 -43.31 56.07 -26.55
C ILE A 433 -42.36 55.11 -25.79
N PRO A 434 -42.47 54.93 -24.46
CA PRO A 434 -41.76 53.85 -23.80
C PRO A 434 -42.40 52.56 -24.29
N GLU A 435 -41.72 51.88 -25.21
CA GLU A 435 -42.00 50.48 -25.51
C GLU A 435 -41.86 49.73 -24.19
N VAL A 436 -43.00 49.26 -23.68
CA VAL A 436 -43.06 48.36 -22.54
C VAL A 436 -42.19 47.18 -22.92
N ALA A 437 -40.99 47.14 -22.34
CA ALA A 437 -40.15 45.96 -22.35
C ALA A 437 -40.98 44.84 -21.73
N GLY A 438 -41.58 44.01 -22.58
CA GLY A 438 -42.07 42.70 -22.18
C GLY A 438 -40.94 41.98 -21.44
N PRO A 439 -41.26 41.10 -20.46
CA PRO A 439 -40.32 40.59 -19.48
C PRO A 439 -39.03 40.20 -20.17
N GLY A 440 -37.99 41.01 -19.94
CA GLY A 440 -36.70 40.85 -20.56
C GLY A 440 -36.32 39.39 -20.41
N GLN A 441 -36.03 38.74 -21.54
CA GLN A 441 -35.36 37.45 -21.50
C GLN A 441 -34.21 37.61 -20.49
N PRO A 442 -34.14 36.77 -19.45
CA PRO A 442 -33.08 36.89 -18.47
C PRO A 442 -31.77 36.88 -19.25
N PRO A 443 -30.83 37.80 -18.95
CA PRO A 443 -29.59 37.93 -19.70
C PRO A 443 -28.99 36.55 -19.79
N GLU A 444 -28.86 36.06 -21.02
CA GLU A 444 -28.36 34.75 -21.37
C GLU A 444 -27.05 34.59 -20.60
N HIS A 445 -27.13 33.91 -19.45
CA HIS A 445 -26.03 33.83 -18.52
C HIS A 445 -25.03 32.94 -19.23
N SER A 446 -24.09 33.58 -19.93
CA SER A 446 -22.91 32.97 -20.51
C SER A 446 -22.39 32.00 -19.48
N ARG A 447 -22.67 30.71 -19.73
CA ARG A 447 -22.30 29.59 -18.87
C ARG A 447 -20.78 29.54 -18.96
N LYS A 448 -20.11 30.40 -18.20
CA LYS A 448 -18.65 30.47 -18.16
C LYS A 448 -18.20 29.07 -17.74
N PRO A 449 -17.49 28.33 -18.59
CA PRO A 449 -17.05 26.99 -18.25
C PRO A 449 -16.25 27.09 -16.96
N HIS A 450 -16.56 26.27 -15.95
CA HIS A 450 -15.88 26.32 -14.66
C HIS A 450 -14.36 26.22 -14.88
N PRO A 451 -13.59 27.33 -14.76
CA PRO A 451 -12.16 27.32 -15.06
C PRO A 451 -11.41 26.33 -14.16
N SER A 452 -11.97 26.06 -12.98
CA SER A 452 -11.54 25.03 -12.04
C SER A 452 -11.57 23.61 -12.63
N LEU A 453 -12.66 23.21 -13.32
CA LEU A 453 -12.78 21.87 -13.91
C LEU A 453 -11.75 21.68 -15.03
N TYR A 454 -11.57 22.71 -15.85
CA TYR A 454 -10.59 22.73 -16.92
C TYR A 454 -9.16 22.52 -16.40
N VAL A 455 -8.76 23.27 -15.37
CA VAL A 455 -7.42 23.13 -14.77
C VAL A 455 -7.22 21.74 -14.17
N VAL A 456 -8.25 21.20 -13.50
CA VAL A 456 -8.20 19.86 -12.89
C VAL A 456 -8.00 18.79 -13.95
N LEU A 457 -8.72 18.85 -15.08
CA LEU A 457 -8.63 17.86 -16.14
C LEU A 457 -7.32 17.99 -16.94
N THR A 458 -6.91 19.22 -17.26
CA THR A 458 -5.70 19.48 -18.06
C THR A 458 -4.41 19.15 -17.33
N ILE A 459 -4.38 19.22 -15.99
CA ILE A 459 -3.21 18.82 -15.19
C ILE A 459 -3.35 17.37 -14.70
N GLY A 460 -4.54 16.99 -14.22
CA GLY A 460 -4.75 15.69 -13.59
C GLY A 460 -4.63 14.50 -14.54
N LEU A 461 -5.15 14.61 -15.76
CA LEU A 461 -5.06 13.52 -16.75
C LEU A 461 -3.61 13.24 -17.21
N PRO A 462 -2.77 14.25 -17.53
CA PRO A 462 -1.35 14.01 -17.78
C PRO A 462 -0.60 13.43 -16.59
N VAL A 463 -0.87 13.91 -15.37
CA VAL A 463 -0.16 13.40 -14.17
C VAL A 463 -0.54 11.94 -13.90
N THR A 464 -1.82 11.58 -14.03
CA THR A 464 -2.25 10.17 -13.90
C THR A 464 -1.68 9.27 -14.99
N PHE A 465 -1.54 9.78 -16.22
CA PHE A 465 -0.84 9.07 -17.30
C PHE A 465 0.65 8.84 -16.95
N LEU A 466 1.35 9.90 -16.54
CA LEU A 466 2.76 9.81 -16.13
C LEU A 466 2.94 8.82 -14.97
N ALA A 467 2.04 8.86 -13.98
CA ALA A 467 2.04 7.96 -12.84
C ALA A 467 1.91 6.48 -13.27
N ARG A 468 1.02 6.18 -14.23
CA ARG A 468 0.89 4.84 -14.82
C ARG A 468 2.12 4.43 -15.62
N CYS A 469 2.77 5.36 -16.34
CA CYS A 469 4.03 5.09 -17.02
C CYS A 469 5.14 4.72 -16.02
N LEU A 470 5.33 5.51 -14.95
CA LEU A 470 6.30 5.23 -13.90
C LEU A 470 6.03 3.85 -13.25
N PHE A 471 4.75 3.57 -12.96
CA PHE A 471 4.32 2.28 -12.44
C PHE A 471 4.77 1.12 -13.35
N TRP A 472 4.45 1.17 -14.65
CA TRP A 472 4.78 0.09 -15.59
C TRP A 472 6.27 -0.04 -15.90
N ILE A 473 7.00 1.08 -16.02
CA ILE A 473 8.46 1.10 -16.21
C ILE A 473 9.14 0.37 -15.04
N GLY A 474 8.76 0.74 -13.81
CA GLY A 474 9.26 0.11 -12.61
C GLY A 474 8.84 -1.35 -12.51
N PHE A 475 7.55 -1.65 -12.71
CA PHE A 475 6.97 -2.99 -12.59
C PHE A 475 7.64 -4.00 -13.53
N ILE A 476 7.80 -3.68 -14.82
CA ILE A 476 8.43 -4.61 -15.79
C ILE A 476 9.89 -4.88 -15.38
N ARG A 477 10.61 -3.85 -14.96
CA ARG A 477 12.03 -3.98 -14.58
C ARG A 477 12.21 -4.76 -13.28
N VAL A 478 11.37 -4.52 -12.28
CA VAL A 478 11.35 -5.27 -11.01
C VAL A 478 10.90 -6.71 -11.24
N SER A 479 9.92 -6.95 -12.10
CA SER A 479 9.46 -8.31 -12.39
C SER A 479 10.50 -9.14 -13.11
N GLY A 480 11.30 -8.52 -13.98
CA GLY A 480 12.37 -9.20 -14.72
C GLY A 480 11.83 -10.46 -15.42
N ALA A 481 12.45 -11.61 -15.14
CA ALA A 481 12.06 -12.90 -15.70
C ALA A 481 10.66 -13.39 -15.29
N ASN A 482 10.07 -12.84 -14.22
CA ASN A 482 8.70 -13.19 -13.79
C ASN A 482 7.60 -12.51 -14.62
N TYR A 483 7.96 -11.59 -15.52
CA TYR A 483 7.05 -10.99 -16.48
C TYR A 483 7.53 -11.27 -17.91
N CYS A 484 6.89 -12.26 -18.51
CA CYS A 484 7.21 -12.82 -19.80
C CYS A 484 5.88 -13.06 -20.55
N PRO A 485 5.26 -12.01 -21.12
CA PRO A 485 4.02 -12.18 -21.86
C PRO A 485 4.24 -13.01 -23.14
N PRO A 486 3.37 -13.98 -23.46
CA PRO A 486 3.47 -14.76 -24.68
C PRO A 486 3.11 -13.89 -25.89
N SER A 487 3.72 -14.18 -27.05
CA SER A 487 3.34 -13.59 -28.34
C SER A 487 3.09 -12.07 -28.29
N LEU A 488 4.04 -11.32 -27.70
CA LEU A 488 3.90 -9.89 -27.42
C LEU A 488 3.39 -9.07 -28.62
N GLY A 489 3.77 -9.44 -29.85
CA GLY A 489 3.29 -8.78 -31.08
C GLY A 489 1.77 -8.90 -31.29
N ILE A 490 1.17 -10.06 -30.98
CA ILE A 490 -0.27 -10.28 -31.06
C ILE A 490 -0.98 -9.45 -29.98
N LEU A 491 -0.48 -9.51 -28.74
CA LEU A 491 -1.06 -8.74 -27.62
C LEU A 491 -1.02 -7.23 -27.90
N THR A 492 0.12 -6.75 -28.42
CA THR A 492 0.27 -5.36 -28.84
C THR A 492 -0.73 -5.00 -29.94
N SER A 493 -0.93 -5.86 -30.93
CA SER A 493 -1.91 -5.64 -31.99
C SER A 493 -3.34 -5.52 -31.46
N ILE A 494 -3.73 -6.36 -30.50
CA ILE A 494 -5.05 -6.28 -29.86
C ILE A 494 -5.20 -4.96 -29.10
N TRP A 495 -4.22 -4.60 -28.26
CA TRP A 495 -4.25 -3.33 -27.51
C TRP A 495 -4.30 -2.11 -28.44
N MET A 496 -3.54 -2.14 -29.55
CA MET A 496 -3.58 -1.09 -30.57
C MET A 496 -4.98 -1.00 -31.18
N ALA A 497 -5.53 -2.12 -31.65
CA ALA A 497 -6.85 -2.14 -32.29
C ALA A 497 -7.96 -1.62 -31.35
N THR A 498 -8.01 -2.08 -30.10
CA THR A 498 -9.05 -1.61 -29.17
C THR A 498 -8.89 -0.14 -28.79
N SER A 499 -7.65 0.34 -28.63
CA SER A 499 -7.39 1.76 -28.36
C SER A 499 -7.81 2.64 -29.55
N MET A 500 -7.53 2.20 -30.78
CA MET A 500 -7.95 2.90 -32.01
C MET A 500 -9.47 2.93 -32.14
N ILE A 501 -10.15 1.80 -31.97
CA ILE A 501 -11.62 1.72 -32.02
C ILE A 501 -12.24 2.64 -30.97
N GLN A 502 -11.70 2.65 -29.75
CA GLN A 502 -12.17 3.53 -28.69
C GLN A 502 -12.06 5.01 -29.10
N VAL A 503 -10.92 5.42 -29.66
CA VAL A 503 -10.72 6.80 -30.14
C VAL A 503 -11.70 7.13 -31.26
N ILE A 504 -11.86 6.24 -32.25
CA ILE A 504 -12.79 6.43 -33.38
C ILE A 504 -14.23 6.60 -32.86
N LEU A 505 -14.67 5.77 -31.91
CA LEU A 505 -16.00 5.87 -31.32
C LEU A 505 -16.22 7.19 -30.59
N LYS A 506 -15.21 7.79 -29.96
CA LYS A 506 -15.29 9.13 -29.34
C LYS A 506 -15.53 10.27 -30.35
N PHE A 507 -15.34 10.03 -31.64
CA PHE A 507 -15.63 10.99 -32.70
C PHE A 507 -16.96 10.72 -33.42
N ILE A 508 -17.50 9.50 -33.30
CA ILE A 508 -18.76 9.09 -33.95
C ILE A 508 -19.95 9.28 -33.00
N ILE A 509 -19.78 8.91 -31.74
CA ILE A 509 -20.79 8.91 -30.68
C ILE A 509 -20.54 10.10 -29.76
#